data_AF-A0A8C0IEM3-F1
#
_entry.id   AF-A0A8C0IEM3-F1
#
_cell.length_a   1.000
_cell.length_b   1.000
_cell.length_c   1.000
_cell.angle_alpha   90.00
_cell.angle_beta   90.00
_cell.angle_gamma   90.00
#
_symmetry.space_group_name_H-M   'P 1'
#
loop_
_entity.id
_entity.type
_entity.pdbx_description
1 polymer ?
#
loop_
_entity_poly.entity_id
_entity_poly.type
_entity_poly.pdbx_seq_one_letter_code
_entity_poly.pdbx_strand_id
1 'polypeptide(L)'
;MTFQWTAVAAFLYGEVGVILVLCLPFISPLRWQKIFMIPLWSKMAVFWNKMFLTIIVLLIVLFLDAVREVRKYSAVHVNERAANVNTNAFDHIQMKLFRSQRNLYLSGFSLFLWLVLRRTVTLLTQLAKGMASHAALETQVNDATEAAKKYMAENERLQEALSEKGSSKKKQSAEATDETLKKEVDHLKAELQKTSNALHKANNEVIAVKKQSEGLKREYDNLMKEYERLQDSLNEAEDRKDL
;
A
#
# COMPACT_ATOMS: atom_id res chain seq x y z
N MET A 1 16.09 36.07 -22.07
CA MET A 1 16.14 34.63 -21.71
C MET A 1 15.69 33.84 -22.93
N THR A 2 16.23 32.65 -23.18
CA THR A 2 15.66 31.79 -24.24
C THR A 2 14.32 31.24 -23.77
N PHE A 3 13.41 30.96 -24.71
CA PHE A 3 12.06 30.46 -24.45
C PHE A 3 12.05 29.21 -23.54
N GLN A 4 13.05 28.34 -23.69
CA GLN A 4 13.25 27.15 -22.86
C GLN A 4 13.36 27.47 -21.36
N TRP A 5 14.21 28.44 -20.97
CA TRP A 5 14.43 28.78 -19.56
C TRP A 5 13.24 29.52 -18.95
N THR A 6 12.46 30.26 -19.75
CA THR A 6 11.19 30.84 -19.30
C THR A 6 10.16 29.77 -18.99
N ALA A 7 10.07 28.70 -19.79
CA ALA A 7 9.18 27.58 -19.51
C ALA A 7 9.58 26.83 -18.22
N VAL A 8 10.87 26.60 -18.01
CA VAL A 8 11.39 25.99 -16.75
C VAL A 8 11.08 26.89 -15.55
N ALA A 9 11.24 28.21 -15.67
CA ALA A 9 10.88 29.15 -14.60
C ALA A 9 9.38 29.12 -14.27
N ALA A 10 8.52 29.10 -15.28
CA ALA A 10 7.07 29.00 -15.09
C ALA A 10 6.68 27.70 -14.37
N PHE A 11 7.30 26.58 -14.75
CA PHE A 11 7.12 25.30 -14.07
C PHE A 11 7.53 25.37 -12.59
N LEU A 12 8.72 25.92 -12.30
CA LEU A 12 9.23 26.12 -10.94
C LEU A 12 8.27 26.95 -10.08
N TYR A 13 7.81 28.10 -10.60
CA TYR A 13 6.87 28.96 -9.86
C TYR A 13 5.53 28.27 -9.62
N GLY A 14 5.07 27.46 -10.58
CA GLY A 14 3.91 26.60 -10.41
C GLY A 14 4.09 25.60 -9.27
N GLU A 15 5.23 24.90 -9.23
CA GLU A 15 5.54 23.96 -8.15
C GLU A 15 5.58 24.63 -6.78
N VAL A 16 6.26 25.78 -6.68
CA VAL A 16 6.31 26.57 -5.44
C VAL A 16 4.90 26.96 -5.00
N GLY A 17 4.07 27.48 -5.91
CA GLY A 17 2.69 27.85 -5.61
C GLY A 17 1.86 26.68 -5.11
N VAL A 18 1.95 25.51 -5.78
CA VAL A 18 1.23 24.30 -5.38
C VAL A 18 1.72 23.79 -4.03
N ILE A 19 3.02 23.75 -3.78
CA ILE A 19 3.59 23.31 -2.49
C ILE A 19 3.13 24.25 -1.38
N LEU A 20 3.20 25.57 -1.58
CA LEU A 20 2.72 26.54 -0.60
C LEU A 20 1.26 26.29 -0.26
N VAL A 21 0.40 26.15 -1.28
CA VAL A 21 -1.02 25.87 -1.08
C VAL A 21 -1.26 24.54 -0.35
N LEU A 22 -0.48 23.49 -0.64
CA LEU A 22 -0.57 22.19 0.04
C LEU A 22 -0.04 22.23 1.49
N CYS A 23 0.95 23.09 1.77
CA CYS A 23 1.52 23.27 3.10
C CYS A 23 0.69 24.20 4.00
N LEU A 24 -0.28 24.93 3.45
CA LEU A 24 -1.12 25.81 4.26
C LEU A 24 -1.95 24.99 5.26
N PRO A 25 -1.91 25.33 6.56
CA PRO A 25 -2.64 24.60 7.60
C PRO A 25 -4.17 24.79 7.50
N PHE A 26 -4.64 25.69 6.63
CA PHE A 26 -6.04 26.03 6.49
C PHE A 26 -6.90 24.94 5.83
N ILE A 27 -6.28 24.07 5.03
CA ILE A 27 -7.02 23.07 4.24
C ILE A 27 -6.77 21.69 4.84
N SER A 28 -7.80 21.11 5.47
CA SER A 28 -7.66 19.77 6.07
C SER A 28 -7.38 18.70 5.00
N PRO A 29 -6.58 17.66 5.32
CA PRO A 29 -6.27 16.60 4.36
C PRO A 29 -7.51 15.85 3.83
N LEU A 30 -8.60 15.83 4.60
CA LEU A 30 -9.89 15.28 4.17
C LEU A 30 -10.51 16.04 2.99
N ARG A 31 -10.34 17.37 2.94
CA ARG A 31 -10.82 18.19 1.80
C ARG A 31 -9.99 17.93 0.55
N TRP A 32 -8.67 17.81 0.72
CA TRP A 32 -7.77 17.42 -0.36
C TRP A 32 -8.06 16.01 -0.88
N GLN A 33 -8.35 15.05 0.00
CA GLN A 33 -8.75 13.72 -0.45
C GLN A 33 -10.02 13.77 -1.30
N LYS A 34 -11.03 14.56 -0.91
CA LYS A 34 -12.23 14.72 -1.73
C LYS A 34 -11.94 15.32 -3.11
N ILE A 35 -11.05 16.32 -3.21
CA ILE A 35 -10.69 16.90 -4.52
C ILE A 35 -9.87 15.92 -5.39
N PHE A 36 -8.94 15.18 -4.79
CA PHE A 36 -8.12 14.19 -5.51
C PHE A 36 -8.91 12.93 -5.92
N MET A 37 -10.00 12.63 -5.22
CA MET A 37 -10.79 11.42 -5.45
C MET A 37 -11.96 11.63 -6.42
N ILE A 38 -12.09 12.82 -7.03
CA ILE A 38 -13.09 13.07 -8.08
C ILE A 38 -12.77 12.17 -9.29
N PRO A 39 -13.73 11.42 -9.86
CA PRO A 39 -13.49 10.49 -10.97
C PRO A 39 -13.02 11.17 -12.28
N LEU A 40 -13.17 12.50 -12.38
CA LEU A 40 -12.55 13.30 -13.43
C LEU A 40 -11.02 13.33 -13.31
N TRP A 41 -10.50 13.38 -12.08
CA TRP A 41 -9.07 13.36 -11.81
C TRP A 41 -8.45 12.01 -12.16
N SER A 42 -9.13 10.88 -11.96
CA SER A 42 -8.55 9.57 -12.28
C SER A 42 -8.35 9.34 -13.78
N LYS A 43 -9.30 9.78 -14.62
CA LYS A 43 -9.16 9.75 -16.09
C LYS A 43 -8.11 10.74 -16.59
N MET A 44 -8.08 11.93 -16.00
CA MET A 44 -7.11 12.98 -16.34
C MET A 44 -5.69 12.62 -15.86
N ALA A 45 -5.57 11.89 -14.75
CA ALA A 45 -4.29 11.54 -14.12
C ALA A 45 -3.42 10.64 -15.01
N VAL A 46 -3.99 9.73 -15.80
CA VAL A 46 -3.19 8.87 -16.70
C VAL A 46 -2.54 9.71 -17.81
N PHE A 47 -3.31 10.64 -18.39
CA PHE A 47 -2.80 11.57 -19.40
C PHE A 47 -1.77 12.53 -18.80
N TRP A 48 -2.08 13.10 -17.64
CA TRP A 48 -1.18 13.98 -16.91
C TRP A 48 0.10 13.28 -16.48
N ASN A 49 0.04 12.03 -16.04
CA ASN A 49 1.22 11.29 -15.62
C ASN A 49 2.19 11.05 -16.79
N LYS A 50 1.67 10.78 -18.01
CA LYS A 50 2.51 10.68 -19.21
C LYS A 50 3.15 12.02 -19.57
N MET A 51 2.36 13.09 -19.68
CA MET A 51 2.86 14.44 -19.99
C MET A 51 3.86 14.93 -18.95
N PHE A 52 3.58 14.69 -17.67
CA PHE A 52 4.42 15.08 -16.55
C PHE A 52 5.73 14.31 -16.53
N LEU A 53 5.71 12.99 -16.80
CA LEU A 53 6.94 12.20 -16.93
C LEU A 53 7.81 12.72 -18.08
N THR A 54 7.22 13.07 -19.22
CA THR A 54 7.95 13.68 -20.34
C THR A 54 8.59 15.01 -19.93
N ILE A 55 7.89 15.86 -19.18
CA ILE A 55 8.43 17.13 -18.67
C ILE A 55 9.61 16.88 -17.71
N ILE A 56 9.53 15.87 -16.83
CA ILE A 56 10.62 15.53 -15.91
C ILE A 56 11.85 14.99 -16.65
N VAL A 57 11.66 14.10 -17.62
CA VAL A 57 12.78 13.61 -18.46
C VAL A 57 13.44 14.79 -19.19
N LEU A 58 12.65 15.71 -19.73
CA LEU A 58 13.15 16.93 -20.37
C LEU A 58 13.95 17.80 -19.38
N LEU A 59 13.43 18.02 -18.16
CA LEU A 59 14.12 18.76 -17.10
C LEU A 59 15.45 18.11 -16.71
N ILE A 60 15.51 16.78 -16.62
CA ILE A 60 16.76 16.05 -16.36
C ILE A 60 17.77 16.30 -17.48
N VAL A 61 17.34 16.24 -18.74
CA VAL A 61 18.22 16.52 -19.89
C VAL A 61 18.73 17.96 -19.84
N LEU A 62 17.87 18.95 -19.59
CA LEU A 62 18.26 20.37 -19.45
C LEU A 62 19.19 20.59 -18.26
N PHE A 63 18.97 19.88 -17.14
CA PHE A 63 19.84 19.93 -15.97
C PHE A 63 21.23 19.39 -16.30
N LEU A 64 21.32 18.22 -16.95
CA LEU A 64 22.60 17.66 -17.38
C LEU A 64 23.31 18.54 -18.41
N ASP A 65 22.57 19.17 -19.32
CA ASP A 65 23.10 20.15 -20.26
C ASP A 65 23.67 21.38 -19.53
N ALA A 66 22.93 21.94 -18.57
CA ALA A 66 23.39 23.04 -17.73
C ALA A 66 24.63 22.66 -16.89
N VAL A 67 24.69 21.44 -16.34
CA VAL A 67 25.90 20.94 -15.65
C VAL A 67 27.10 20.90 -16.59
N ARG A 68 26.92 20.36 -17.80
CA ARG A 68 27.99 20.31 -18.82
C ARG A 68 28.41 21.71 -19.24
N GLU A 69 27.46 22.61 -19.44
CA GLU A 69 27.69 23.99 -19.84
C GLU A 69 28.46 24.77 -18.75
N VAL A 70 28.06 24.64 -17.49
CA VAL A 70 28.78 25.23 -16.35
C VAL A 70 30.20 24.68 -16.24
N ARG A 71 30.39 23.35 -16.36
CA ARG A 71 31.73 22.75 -16.31
C ARG A 71 32.62 23.22 -17.46
N LYS A 72 32.10 23.26 -18.69
CA LYS A 72 32.81 23.72 -19.89
C LYS A 72 33.25 25.18 -19.75
N TYR A 73 32.32 26.08 -19.43
CA TYR A 73 32.67 27.50 -19.30
C TYR A 73 33.50 27.79 -18.06
N SER A 74 33.37 27.02 -16.97
CA SER A 74 34.24 27.15 -15.80
C SER A 74 35.68 26.76 -16.12
N ALA A 75 35.89 25.65 -16.86
CA ALA A 75 37.23 25.23 -17.29
C ALA A 75 37.87 26.23 -18.27
N VAL A 76 37.11 26.76 -19.22
CA VAL A 76 37.59 27.79 -20.16
C VAL A 76 37.91 29.10 -19.43
N HIS A 77 37.08 29.51 -18.46
CA HIS A 77 37.31 30.70 -17.65
C HIS A 77 38.60 30.60 -16.81
N VAL A 78 38.89 29.43 -16.23
CA VAL A 78 40.16 29.20 -15.51
C VAL A 78 41.36 29.25 -16.45
N ASN A 79 41.25 28.66 -17.64
CA ASN A 79 42.33 28.61 -18.62
C ASN A 79 42.64 29.99 -19.24
N GLU A 80 41.63 30.79 -19.57
CA GLU A 80 41.83 32.16 -20.08
C GLU A 80 42.29 33.14 -18.99
N ARG A 81 41.85 32.97 -17.73
CA ARG A 81 42.37 33.76 -16.60
C ARG A 81 43.86 33.50 -16.36
N ALA A 82 44.34 32.28 -16.60
CA ALA A 82 45.76 31.93 -16.53
C ALA A 82 46.56 32.49 -17.72
N ALA A 83 45.92 32.71 -18.87
CA ALA A 83 46.56 33.14 -20.12
C ALA A 83 46.63 34.67 -20.32
N ASN A 84 46.03 35.50 -19.45
CA ASN A 84 46.01 36.98 -19.56
C ASN A 84 45.56 37.53 -20.94
N VAL A 85 44.65 36.83 -21.61
CA VAL A 85 44.17 37.24 -22.93
C VAL A 85 42.93 38.13 -22.81
N ASN A 86 43.04 39.37 -23.29
CA ASN A 86 41.98 40.35 -23.61
C ASN A 86 40.79 40.47 -22.62
N THR A 87 40.76 41.54 -21.83
CA THR A 87 39.69 41.89 -20.87
C THR A 87 38.28 41.83 -21.46
N ASN A 88 38.11 42.19 -22.74
CA ASN A 88 36.80 42.18 -23.41
C ASN A 88 36.27 40.76 -23.72
N ALA A 89 37.15 39.77 -23.94
CA ALA A 89 36.77 38.37 -24.15
C ALA A 89 36.42 37.71 -22.81
N PHE A 90 37.16 38.07 -21.77
CA PHE A 90 36.94 37.64 -20.40
C PHE A 90 35.54 38.00 -19.87
N ASP A 91 35.10 39.25 -20.08
CA ASP A 91 33.75 39.71 -19.70
C ASP A 91 32.63 38.91 -20.37
N HIS A 92 32.81 38.56 -21.65
CA HIS A 92 31.81 37.79 -22.40
C HIS A 92 31.70 36.33 -21.92
N ILE A 93 32.80 35.74 -21.45
CA ILE A 93 32.81 34.39 -20.86
C ILE A 93 32.20 34.40 -19.45
N GLN A 94 32.49 35.42 -18.65
CA GLN A 94 31.84 35.60 -17.34
C GLN A 94 30.32 35.74 -17.47
N MET A 95 29.87 36.50 -18.47
CA MET A 95 28.45 36.68 -18.74
C MET A 95 27.75 35.37 -19.15
N LYS A 96 28.44 34.48 -19.88
CA LYS A 96 27.95 33.14 -20.21
C LYS A 96 27.97 32.18 -19.01
N LEU A 97 28.98 32.26 -18.17
CA LEU A 97 29.10 31.44 -16.96
C LEU A 97 28.01 31.77 -15.94
N PHE A 98 27.71 33.06 -15.72
CA PHE A 98 26.61 33.48 -14.85
C PHE A 98 25.25 33.01 -15.39
N ARG A 99 25.08 33.00 -16.71
CA ARG A 99 23.87 32.50 -17.36
C ARG A 99 23.70 30.99 -17.12
N SER A 100 24.75 30.19 -17.31
CA SER A 100 24.68 28.74 -17.13
C SER A 100 24.53 28.34 -15.64
N GLN A 101 25.15 29.07 -14.70
CA GLN A 101 24.95 28.86 -13.26
C GLN A 101 23.50 29.08 -12.84
N ARG A 102 22.87 30.18 -13.29
CA ARG A 102 21.46 30.42 -13.00
C ARG A 102 20.53 29.36 -13.58
N ASN A 103 20.81 28.91 -14.80
CA ASN A 103 20.07 27.86 -15.48
C ASN A 103 20.19 26.51 -14.76
N LEU A 104 21.38 26.21 -14.24
CA LEU A 104 21.64 25.05 -13.40
C LEU A 104 20.81 25.09 -12.11
N TYR A 105 20.80 26.23 -11.40
CA TYR A 105 19.96 26.38 -10.21
C TYR A 105 18.47 26.25 -10.55
N LEU A 106 18.01 26.88 -11.62
CA LEU A 106 16.61 26.86 -12.00
C LEU A 106 16.09 25.45 -12.29
N SER A 107 16.83 24.68 -13.10
CA SER A 107 16.50 23.28 -13.40
C SER A 107 16.68 22.35 -12.20
N GLY A 108 17.73 22.56 -11.40
CA GLY A 108 18.00 21.78 -10.20
C GLY A 108 16.94 21.97 -9.11
N PHE A 109 16.53 23.22 -8.84
CA PHE A 109 15.46 23.51 -7.89
C PHE A 109 14.11 22.95 -8.36
N SER A 110 13.82 22.99 -9.66
CA SER A 110 12.59 22.38 -10.21
C SER A 110 12.58 20.87 -9.97
N LEU A 111 13.68 20.17 -10.26
CA LEU A 111 13.78 18.73 -9.99
C LEU A 111 13.69 18.38 -8.50
N PHE A 112 14.25 19.22 -7.64
CA PHE A 112 14.16 19.04 -6.20
C PHE A 112 12.73 19.25 -5.68
N LEU A 113 12.10 20.36 -6.05
CA LEU A 113 10.73 20.67 -5.63
C LEU A 113 9.73 19.66 -6.18
N TRP A 114 9.98 19.11 -7.35
CA TRP A 114 9.22 17.97 -7.87
C TRP A 114 9.21 16.78 -6.90
N LEU A 115 10.38 16.37 -6.38
CA LEU A 115 10.49 15.27 -5.42
C LEU A 115 9.74 15.61 -4.12
N VAL A 116 9.88 16.85 -3.64
CA VAL A 116 9.17 17.34 -2.46
C VAL A 116 7.66 17.29 -2.69
N LEU A 117 7.16 17.79 -3.81
CA LEU A 117 5.75 17.78 -4.17
C LEU A 117 5.21 16.35 -4.23
N ARG A 118 5.92 15.43 -4.91
CA ARG A 118 5.55 14.01 -4.99
C ARG A 118 5.44 13.39 -3.60
N ARG A 119 6.41 13.67 -2.72
CA ARG A 119 6.43 13.19 -1.34
C ARG A 119 5.25 13.75 -0.54
N THR A 120 5.01 15.06 -0.62
CA THR A 120 3.92 15.76 0.09
C THR A 120 2.55 15.24 -0.32
N VAL A 121 2.27 15.09 -1.62
CA VAL A 121 0.98 14.56 -2.11
C VAL A 121 0.74 13.13 -1.63
N THR A 122 1.80 12.30 -1.62
CA THR A 122 1.71 10.92 -1.14
C THR A 122 1.39 10.87 0.35
N LEU A 123 2.12 11.64 1.17
CA LEU A 123 1.90 11.72 2.60
C LEU A 123 0.51 12.27 2.93
N LEU A 124 0.06 13.30 2.22
CA LEU A 124 -1.26 13.89 2.41
C LEU A 124 -2.38 12.88 2.11
N THR A 125 -2.21 12.09 1.05
CA THR A 125 -3.16 11.02 0.68
C THR A 125 -3.18 9.91 1.73
N GLN A 126 -2.03 9.51 2.26
CA GLN A 126 -1.93 8.50 3.33
C GLN A 126 -2.57 9.02 4.62
N LEU A 127 -2.28 10.26 5.01
CA LEU A 127 -2.84 10.90 6.19
C LEU A 127 -4.37 11.01 6.11
N ALA A 128 -4.89 11.40 4.95
CA ALA A 128 -6.33 11.50 4.75
C ALA A 128 -7.03 10.13 4.83
N LYS A 129 -6.45 9.09 4.23
CA LYS A 129 -6.93 7.70 4.40
C LYS A 129 -6.92 7.25 5.85
N GLY A 130 -5.84 7.56 6.60
CA GLY A 130 -5.72 7.24 8.02
C GLY A 130 -6.79 7.94 8.88
N MET A 131 -7.05 9.23 8.62
CA MET A 131 -8.13 9.95 9.31
C MET A 131 -9.51 9.41 8.95
N ALA A 132 -9.76 9.04 7.69
CA ALA A 132 -11.02 8.42 7.28
C ALA A 132 -11.25 7.07 7.96
N SER A 133 -10.20 6.23 8.07
CA SER A 133 -10.29 4.95 8.78
C SER A 133 -10.50 5.15 10.28
N HIS A 134 -9.87 6.16 10.90
CA HIS A 134 -10.06 6.45 12.31
C HIS A 134 -11.50 6.89 12.60
N ALA A 135 -12.07 7.78 11.78
CA ALA A 135 -13.46 8.22 11.92
C ALA A 135 -14.46 7.07 11.73
N ALA A 136 -14.21 6.17 10.77
CA ALA A 136 -15.03 4.98 10.57
C ALA A 136 -14.94 4.01 11.75
N LEU A 137 -13.73 3.80 12.28
CA LEU A 137 -13.50 2.94 13.46
C LEU A 137 -14.16 3.51 14.70
N GLU A 138 -14.05 4.82 14.93
CA GLU A 138 -14.69 5.51 16.05
C GLU A 138 -16.22 5.38 15.99
N THR A 139 -16.81 5.53 14.80
CA THR A 139 -18.25 5.31 14.59
C THR A 139 -18.62 3.86 14.91
N GLN A 140 -17.85 2.89 14.40
CA GLN A 140 -18.10 1.46 14.66
C GLN A 140 -17.97 1.09 16.14
N VAL A 141 -16.99 1.65 16.86
CA VAL A 141 -16.81 1.45 18.30
C VAL A 141 -17.97 2.06 19.08
N ASN A 142 -18.43 3.25 18.71
CA ASN A 142 -19.56 3.90 19.35
C ASN A 142 -20.86 3.11 19.12
N ASP A 143 -21.12 2.66 17.89
CA ASP A 143 -22.30 1.85 17.55
C ASP A 143 -22.29 0.50 18.28
N ALA A 144 -21.14 -0.18 18.33
CA ALA A 144 -20.98 -1.43 19.07
C ALA A 144 -21.16 -1.23 20.59
N THR A 145 -20.66 -0.11 21.12
CA THR A 145 -20.82 0.26 22.53
C THR A 145 -22.27 0.57 22.87
N GLU A 146 -22.98 1.27 21.98
CA GLU A 146 -24.40 1.56 22.16
C GLU A 146 -25.25 0.29 22.08
N ALA A 147 -24.95 -0.60 21.13
CA ALA A 147 -25.59 -1.91 21.04
C ALA A 147 -25.34 -2.75 22.30
N ALA A 148 -24.10 -2.81 22.79
CA ALA A 148 -23.76 -3.51 24.03
C ALA A 148 -24.53 -2.94 25.22
N LYS A 149 -24.62 -1.61 25.35
CA LYS A 149 -25.43 -0.97 26.41
C LYS A 149 -26.91 -1.34 26.33
N LYS A 150 -27.49 -1.38 25.11
CA LYS A 150 -28.88 -1.80 24.91
C LYS A 150 -29.10 -3.25 25.33
N TYR A 151 -28.22 -4.16 24.94
CA TYR A 151 -28.29 -5.57 25.36
C TYR A 151 -28.14 -5.73 26.87
N MET A 152 -27.22 -4.97 27.50
CA MET A 152 -27.06 -5.01 28.97
C MET A 152 -28.32 -4.53 29.69
N ALA A 153 -28.92 -3.42 29.24
CA ALA A 153 -30.15 -2.88 29.82
C ALA A 153 -31.37 -3.78 29.58
N GLU A 154 -31.47 -4.43 28.41
CA GLU A 154 -32.52 -5.40 28.12
C GLU A 154 -32.37 -6.66 28.99
N ASN A 155 -31.14 -7.14 29.18
CA ASN A 155 -30.87 -8.30 30.03
C ASN A 155 -31.17 -8.00 31.51
N GLU A 156 -30.84 -6.81 32.00
CA GLU A 156 -31.20 -6.34 33.34
C GLU A 156 -32.73 -6.29 33.51
N ARG A 157 -33.47 -5.72 32.55
CA ARG A 157 -34.94 -5.72 32.54
C ARG A 157 -35.56 -7.12 32.50
N LEU A 158 -34.99 -8.03 31.72
CA LEU A 158 -35.44 -9.42 31.67
C LEU A 158 -35.20 -10.11 33.01
N GLN A 159 -34.08 -9.84 33.67
CA GLN A 159 -33.74 -10.37 34.99
C GLN A 159 -34.68 -9.82 36.08
N GLU A 160 -35.02 -8.53 36.05
CA GLU A 160 -36.02 -7.91 36.92
C GLU A 160 -37.43 -8.50 36.67
N ALA A 161 -37.85 -8.66 35.42
CA ALA A 161 -39.13 -9.26 35.09
C ALA A 161 -39.22 -10.73 35.53
N LEU A 162 -38.11 -11.49 35.45
CA LEU A 162 -38.02 -12.86 35.96
C LEU A 162 -38.05 -12.91 37.49
N SER A 163 -37.45 -11.94 38.18
CA SER A 163 -37.48 -11.88 39.65
C SER A 163 -38.86 -11.46 40.19
N GLU A 164 -39.57 -10.55 39.53
CA GLU A 164 -40.97 -10.21 39.85
C GLU A 164 -41.93 -11.38 39.59
N LYS A 165 -41.84 -12.04 38.42
CA LYS A 165 -42.67 -13.24 38.12
C LYS A 165 -42.36 -14.42 39.05
N GLY A 166 -41.16 -14.46 39.63
CA GLY A 166 -40.74 -15.45 40.62
C GLY A 166 -41.47 -15.36 41.96
N SER A 167 -42.16 -14.25 42.25
CA SER A 167 -42.85 -14.03 43.53
C SER A 167 -44.27 -14.61 43.57
N SER A 168 -44.93 -14.82 42.41
CA SER A 168 -46.35 -15.23 42.36
C SER A 168 -46.61 -16.70 42.04
N LYS A 169 -45.59 -17.50 41.69
CA LYS A 169 -45.79 -18.90 41.21
C LYS A 169 -44.79 -19.91 41.75
N LYS A 170 -44.25 -19.68 42.94
CA LYS A 170 -43.17 -20.50 43.52
C LYS A 170 -43.65 -21.28 44.75
N LYS A 171 -44.52 -22.27 44.56
CA LYS A 171 -44.69 -23.34 45.56
C LYS A 171 -45.14 -24.73 45.08
N GLN A 172 -45.29 -24.96 43.77
CA GLN A 172 -45.73 -26.28 43.30
C GLN A 172 -45.06 -26.83 42.03
N SER A 173 -44.17 -26.07 41.35
CA SER A 173 -43.57 -26.50 40.07
C SER A 173 -42.03 -26.61 40.06
N ALA A 174 -41.35 -26.22 41.13
CA ALA A 174 -39.89 -26.06 41.12
C ALA A 174 -39.09 -27.39 41.20
N GLU A 175 -39.64 -28.42 41.82
CA GLU A 175 -38.93 -29.70 41.99
C GLU A 175 -38.98 -30.57 40.72
N ALA A 176 -40.08 -30.54 39.97
CA ALA A 176 -40.19 -31.31 38.72
C ALA A 176 -39.36 -30.72 37.57
N THR A 177 -39.25 -29.39 37.47
CA THR A 177 -38.48 -28.73 36.40
C THR A 177 -36.97 -28.83 36.61
N ASP A 178 -36.49 -28.82 37.86
CA ASP A 178 -35.05 -28.92 38.15
C ASP A 178 -34.49 -30.32 37.84
N GLU A 179 -35.27 -31.38 38.11
CA GLU A 179 -34.89 -32.73 37.70
C GLU A 179 -34.88 -32.91 36.17
N THR A 180 -35.82 -32.28 35.46
CA THR A 180 -35.91 -32.41 34.00
C THR A 180 -34.75 -31.67 33.32
N LEU A 181 -34.42 -30.47 33.81
CA LEU A 181 -33.29 -29.68 33.32
C LEU A 181 -31.93 -30.35 33.60
N LYS A 182 -31.75 -30.97 34.78
CA LYS A 182 -30.53 -31.74 35.07
C LYS A 182 -30.33 -32.92 34.11
N LYS A 183 -31.41 -33.66 33.81
CA LYS A 183 -31.36 -34.76 32.83
C LYS A 183 -31.01 -34.26 31.42
N GLU A 184 -31.51 -33.09 31.02
CA GLU A 184 -31.22 -32.50 29.72
C GLU A 184 -29.77 -31.98 29.63
N VAL A 185 -29.24 -31.39 30.71
CA VAL A 185 -27.82 -31.00 30.81
C VAL A 185 -26.90 -32.22 30.75
N ASP A 186 -27.23 -33.29 31.46
CA ASP A 186 -26.44 -34.53 31.44
C ASP A 186 -26.50 -35.21 30.07
N HIS A 187 -27.66 -35.20 29.41
CA HIS A 187 -27.82 -35.70 28.04
C HIS A 187 -26.99 -34.90 27.04
N LEU A 188 -27.10 -33.55 27.07
CA LEU A 188 -26.33 -32.67 26.19
C LEU A 188 -24.84 -32.80 26.41
N LYS A 189 -24.40 -33.00 27.66
CA LYS A 189 -22.98 -33.24 27.99
C LYS A 189 -22.49 -34.59 27.44
N ALA A 190 -23.30 -35.65 27.54
CA ALA A 190 -22.99 -36.95 26.96
C ALA A 190 -22.91 -36.89 25.43
N GLU A 191 -23.81 -36.13 24.80
CA GLU A 191 -23.83 -35.91 23.35
C GLU A 191 -22.64 -35.07 22.86
N LEU A 192 -22.27 -34.02 23.62
CA LEU A 192 -21.07 -33.22 23.36
C LEU A 192 -19.80 -34.07 23.49
N GLN A 193 -19.73 -34.95 24.48
CA GLN A 193 -18.58 -35.85 24.64
C GLN A 193 -18.52 -36.89 23.53
N LYS A 194 -19.67 -37.42 23.09
CA LYS A 194 -19.74 -38.36 21.96
C LYS A 194 -19.32 -37.72 20.64
N THR A 195 -19.80 -36.51 20.36
CA THR A 195 -19.44 -35.76 19.15
C THR A 195 -17.97 -35.34 19.15
N SER A 196 -17.44 -34.90 20.31
CA SER A 196 -16.01 -34.61 20.49
C SER A 196 -15.13 -35.83 20.20
N ASN A 197 -15.47 -37.00 20.75
CA ASN A 197 -14.74 -38.24 20.50
C ASN A 197 -14.82 -38.67 19.02
N ALA A 198 -15.99 -38.53 18.38
CA ALA A 198 -16.16 -38.81 16.96
C ALA A 198 -15.32 -37.88 16.07
N LEU A 199 -15.27 -36.59 16.41
CA LEU A 199 -14.46 -35.60 15.71
C LEU A 199 -12.97 -35.90 15.86
N HIS A 200 -12.51 -36.28 17.06
CA HIS A 200 -11.12 -36.67 17.28
C HIS A 200 -10.74 -37.92 16.47
N LYS A 201 -11.64 -38.91 16.36
CA LYS A 201 -11.43 -40.10 15.53
C LYS A 201 -11.35 -39.73 14.04
N ALA A 202 -12.30 -38.94 13.55
CA ALA A 202 -12.30 -38.47 12.16
C ALA A 202 -11.04 -37.66 11.81
N ASN A 203 -10.58 -36.81 12.73
CA ASN A 203 -9.34 -36.05 12.52
C ASN A 203 -8.11 -36.96 12.41
N ASN A 204 -8.03 -38.01 13.24
CA ASN A 204 -6.95 -39.00 13.16
C ASN A 204 -7.00 -39.78 11.82
N GLU A 205 -8.19 -40.13 11.33
CA GLU A 205 -8.38 -40.78 10.03
C GLU A 205 -7.93 -39.86 8.88
N VAL A 206 -8.27 -38.56 8.93
CA VAL A 206 -7.82 -37.57 7.94
C VAL A 206 -6.30 -37.44 7.94
N ILE A 207 -5.65 -37.40 9.11
CA ILE A 207 -4.18 -37.37 9.22
C ILE A 207 -3.56 -38.64 8.62
N ALA A 208 -4.16 -39.81 8.88
CA ALA A 208 -3.69 -41.07 8.32
C ALA A 208 -3.80 -41.11 6.80
N VAL A 209 -4.96 -40.69 6.24
CA VAL A 209 -5.18 -40.59 4.79
C VAL A 209 -4.21 -39.59 4.16
N LYS A 210 -3.97 -38.45 4.82
CA LYS A 210 -2.99 -37.46 4.33
C LYS A 210 -1.60 -38.07 4.24
N LYS A 211 -1.13 -38.77 5.28
CA LYS A 211 0.18 -39.44 5.28
C LYS A 211 0.28 -40.50 4.19
N GLN A 212 -0.78 -41.28 3.96
CA GLN A 212 -0.84 -42.24 2.87
C GLN A 212 -0.78 -41.56 1.49
N SER A 213 -1.51 -40.46 1.30
CA SER A 213 -1.50 -39.68 0.05
C SER A 213 -0.13 -39.08 -0.25
N GLU A 214 0.59 -38.59 0.77
CA GLU A 214 1.95 -38.08 0.64
C GLU A 214 2.94 -39.20 0.28
N GLY A 215 2.76 -40.41 0.84
CA GLY A 215 3.52 -41.59 0.45
C GLY A 215 3.28 -41.99 -1.00
N LEU A 216 2.01 -42.05 -1.42
CA LEU A 216 1.65 -42.38 -2.79
C LEU A 216 2.20 -41.35 -3.79
N LYS A 217 2.16 -40.06 -3.45
CA LYS A 217 2.75 -39.01 -4.29
C LYS A 217 4.26 -39.24 -4.52
N ARG A 218 5.01 -39.65 -3.50
CA ARG A 218 6.45 -39.95 -3.65
C ARG A 218 6.71 -41.13 -4.58
N GLU A 219 5.90 -42.18 -4.49
CA GLU A 219 6.01 -43.32 -5.41
C GLU A 219 5.70 -42.90 -6.86
N TYR A 220 4.68 -42.06 -7.07
CA TYR A 220 4.41 -41.48 -8.40
C TYR A 220 5.57 -40.63 -8.92
N ASP A 221 6.16 -39.77 -8.08
CA ASP A 221 7.31 -38.93 -8.47
C ASP A 221 8.55 -39.79 -8.80
N ASN A 222 8.76 -40.90 -8.10
CA ASN A 222 9.83 -41.86 -8.39
C ASN A 222 9.60 -42.60 -9.70
N LEU A 223 8.37 -43.09 -9.91
CA LEU A 223 8.00 -43.80 -11.15
C LEU A 223 8.11 -42.89 -12.37
N MET A 224 7.72 -41.62 -12.25
CA MET A 224 7.88 -40.63 -13.33
C MET A 224 9.35 -40.44 -13.70
N LYS A 225 10.25 -40.35 -12.71
CA LYS A 225 11.69 -40.24 -12.95
C LYS A 225 12.28 -41.49 -13.58
N GLU A 226 11.80 -42.68 -13.21
CA GLU A 226 12.19 -43.91 -13.89
C GLU A 226 11.71 -43.93 -15.34
N TYR A 227 10.47 -43.50 -15.59
CA TYR A 227 9.93 -43.37 -16.94
C TYR A 227 10.74 -42.40 -17.80
N GLU A 228 11.09 -41.21 -17.27
CA GLU A 228 11.96 -40.24 -17.95
C GLU A 228 13.33 -40.84 -18.28
N ARG A 229 13.98 -41.53 -17.33
CA ARG A 229 15.26 -42.19 -17.58
C ARG A 229 15.16 -43.30 -18.63
N LEU A 230 14.09 -44.09 -18.60
CA LEU A 230 13.87 -45.12 -19.61
C LEU A 230 13.69 -44.48 -20.99
N GLN A 231 12.90 -43.41 -21.10
CA GLN A 231 12.69 -42.68 -22.34
C GLN A 231 14.00 -42.10 -22.89
N ASP A 232 14.81 -41.47 -22.04
CA ASP A 232 16.13 -40.94 -22.41
C ASP A 232 17.06 -42.05 -22.90
N SER A 233 17.09 -43.20 -22.18
CA SER A 233 17.92 -44.34 -22.59
C SER A 233 17.47 -44.97 -23.92
N LEU A 234 16.17 -44.90 -24.23
CA LEU A 234 15.60 -45.41 -25.47
C LEU A 234 15.97 -44.49 -26.63
N ASN A 235 15.84 -43.18 -26.44
CA ASN A 235 16.25 -42.17 -27.42
C ASN A 235 17.77 -42.26 -27.70
N GLU A 236 18.62 -42.41 -26.66
CA GLU A 236 20.06 -42.62 -26.84
C GLU A 236 20.40 -43.93 -27.58
N ALA A 237 19.59 -44.98 -27.41
CA ALA A 237 19.77 -46.26 -28.11
C ALA A 237 19.31 -46.20 -29.58
N GLU A 238 18.32 -45.38 -29.91
CA GLU A 238 17.94 -45.07 -31.29
C GLU A 238 19.03 -44.26 -32.00
N ASP A 239 19.54 -43.19 -31.38
CA ASP A 239 20.62 -42.36 -31.93
C ASP A 239 21.92 -43.15 -32.20
N ARG A 240 22.18 -44.23 -31.44
CA ARG A 240 23.33 -45.12 -31.65
C ARG A 240 23.14 -46.18 -32.74
N LYS A 241 21.91 -46.45 -33.19
CA LYS A 241 21.65 -47.38 -34.30
C LYS A 241 21.74 -46.70 -35.68
N ASP A 242 21.64 -45.37 -35.69
CA ASP A 242 21.69 -44.56 -36.91
C ASP A 242 23.12 -44.04 -37.24
N LEU A 243 24.14 -44.59 -36.58
CA LEU A 243 25.58 -44.31 -36.73
C LEU A 243 26.35 -45.58 -37.12
#